data_AF-A0AAW9QVX7-F1
#
_entry.id   AF-A0AAW9QVX7-F1
#
_cell.length_a   1.000
_cell.length_b   1.000
_cell.length_c   1.000
_cell.angle_alpha   90.00
_cell.angle_beta   90.00
_cell.angle_gamma   90.00
#
_symmetry.space_group_name_H-M   'P 1'
#
loop_
_entity.id
_entity.type
_entity.pdbx_description
1 polymer ?
#
loop_
_entity_poly.entity_id
_entity_poly.type
_entity_poly.pdbx_seq_one_letter_code
_entity_poly.pdbx_strand_id
1 'polypeptide(L)' 'MNTDSNLQKVQEPIDTAPEETREIILRVLKLEKDKLYQRNPRNINDDVLSIVKEVIR' A
#
# COMPACT_ATOMS: atom_id res chain seq x y z
N MET A 1 -3.54 18.77 -19.83
CA MET A 1 -2.63 17.84 -19.11
C MET A 1 -3.34 16.50 -19.05
N ASN A 2 -2.77 15.44 -19.64
CA ASN A 2 -3.38 14.09 -19.66
C ASN A 2 -3.35 13.49 -18.25
N THR A 3 -4.44 13.67 -17.50
CA THR A 3 -4.64 13.11 -16.15
C THR A 3 -4.59 11.58 -16.15
N ASP A 4 -5.04 10.95 -17.23
CA ASP A 4 -5.07 9.49 -17.39
C ASP A 4 -3.68 8.85 -17.39
N SER A 5 -2.70 9.50 -18.02
CA SER A 5 -1.32 9.01 -18.07
C SER A 5 -0.62 9.07 -16.71
N ASN A 6 -1.05 9.97 -15.81
CA ASN A 6 -0.51 10.05 -14.46
C ASN A 6 -1.15 9.00 -13.55
N LEU A 7 -2.46 8.75 -13.69
CA LEU A 7 -3.14 7.73 -12.90
C LEU A 7 -2.61 6.33 -13.22
N GLN A 8 -2.36 6.02 -14.51
CA GLN A 8 -1.76 4.76 -14.93
C GLN A 8 -0.37 4.54 -14.30
N LYS A 9 0.47 5.57 -14.22
CA LYS A 9 1.80 5.47 -13.58
C LYS A 9 1.73 5.20 -12.08
N VAL A 10 0.68 5.67 -11.40
CA VAL A 10 0.48 5.43 -9.97
C VAL A 10 -0.02 4.01 -9.69
N GLN A 11 -0.79 3.42 -10.61
CA GLN A 11 -1.32 2.06 -10.49
C GLN A 11 -0.33 0.98 -10.96
N GLU A 12 0.64 1.34 -11.80
CA GLU A 12 1.64 0.41 -12.35
C GLU A 12 2.28 -0.51 -11.29
N PRO A 13 2.68 -0.03 -10.10
CA PRO A 13 3.24 -0.89 -9.05
C PRO A 13 2.26 -1.93 -8.49
N ILE A 14 0.94 -1.74 -8.63
CA ILE A 14 -0.08 -2.71 -8.21
C ILE A 14 -0.36 -3.71 -9.34
N ASP A 15 -0.30 -3.24 -10.59
CA ASP A 15 -0.62 -4.03 -11.77
C ASP A 15 0.56 -4.91 -12.23
N THR A 16 1.80 -4.48 -12.00
CA THR A 16 3.01 -5.20 -12.45
C THR A 16 3.74 -5.95 -11.34
N ALA A 17 3.38 -5.72 -10.07
CA ALA A 17 4.04 -6.38 -8.95
C ALA A 17 3.72 -7.89 -8.88
N PRO A 18 4.68 -8.71 -8.41
CA PRO A 18 4.44 -10.10 -8.02
C PRO A 18 3.32 -10.20 -6.97
N GLU A 19 2.64 -11.35 -6.92
CA GLU A 19 1.46 -11.57 -6.08
C GLU A 19 1.67 -11.16 -4.61
N GLU A 20 2.77 -11.60 -4.00
CA GLU A 20 3.14 -11.23 -2.62
C GLU A 20 3.34 -9.72 -2.45
N THR A 21 4.06 -9.08 -3.39
CA THR A 21 4.33 -7.64 -3.34
C THR A 21 3.05 -6.83 -3.54
N ARG A 22 2.18 -7.27 -4.46
CA ARG A 22 0.88 -6.68 -4.70
C ARG A 22 -0.02 -6.77 -3.47
N GLU A 23 -0.03 -7.90 -2.77
CA GLU A 23 -0.78 -8.06 -1.53
C GLU A 23 -0.29 -7.10 -0.44
N ILE A 24 1.04 -6.96 -0.27
CA ILE A 24 1.63 -6.00 0.67
C ILE A 24 1.16 -4.58 0.34
N ILE A 25 1.27 -4.15 -0.92
CA ILE A 25 0.87 -2.79 -1.34
C ILE A 25 -0.60 -2.53 -1.01
N LEU A 26 -1.50 -3.45 -1.37
CA LEU A 26 -2.95 -3.29 -1.12
C LEU A 26 -3.27 -3.22 0.38
N ARG A 27 -2.61 -4.03 1.20
CA ARG A 27 -2.80 -4.05 2.66
C ARG A 27 -2.27 -2.78 3.32
N VAL A 28 -1.14 -2.24 2.86
CA VAL A 28 -0.59 -0.96 3.33
C VAL A 28 -1.49 0.21 2.94
N LEU A 29 -1.97 0.27 1.69
CA LEU A 29 -2.91 1.31 1.26
C LEU A 29 -4.21 1.31 2.07
N LYS A 30 -4.71 0.11 2.41
CA LYS A 30 -5.86 -0.03 3.31
C LYS A 30 -5.55 0.52 4.70
N LEU A 31 -4.40 0.16 5.28
CA LEU A 31 -3.95 0.64 6.59
C LEU A 31 -3.84 2.17 6.63
N GLU A 32 -3.25 2.77 5.60
CA GLU A 32 -3.11 4.23 5.49
C GLU A 32 -4.48 4.91 5.39
N LYS A 33 -5.38 4.38 4.55
CA LYS A 33 -6.76 4.88 4.45
C LYS A 33 -7.49 4.78 5.79
N ASP A 34 -7.36 3.66 6.48
CA ASP A 34 -8.00 3.41 7.78
C ASP A 34 -7.42 4.29 8.89
N LYS A 35 -6.25 4.90 8.70
CA LYS A 35 -5.61 5.80 9.67
C LYS A 35 -5.56 7.26 9.20
N LEU A 36 -6.10 7.57 8.02
CA LEU A 36 -6.10 8.92 7.44
C LEU A 36 -6.78 9.96 8.34
N TYR A 37 -7.76 9.55 9.15
CA TYR A 37 -8.44 10.42 10.12
C TYR A 37 -7.58 10.73 11.36
N GLN A 38 -6.50 9.98 11.58
CA GLN A 38 -5.61 10.18 12.72
C GLN A 38 -4.60 11.27 12.37
N ARG A 39 -4.59 12.36 13.13
CA ARG A 39 -3.62 13.46 12.95
C ARG A 39 -2.16 12.99 13.08
N ASN A 40 -1.92 12.01 13.93
CA ASN A 40 -0.62 11.38 14.17
C ASN A 40 -0.83 9.87 14.33
N PRO A 41 -0.87 9.10 13.24
CA PRO A 41 -1.07 7.66 13.33
C PRO A 41 0.15 7.01 14.00
N ARG A 42 -0.11 6.23 15.05
CA ARG A 42 0.91 5.47 15.78
C ARG A 42 1.05 4.06 15.18
N ASN A 43 2.24 3.49 15.37
CA ASN A 43 2.56 2.09 15.04
C ASN A 43 2.45 1.72 13.55
N ILE A 44 2.47 2.69 12.62
CA ILE A 44 2.44 2.42 11.17
C ILE A 44 3.56 1.46 10.77
N ASN A 45 4.77 1.68 11.25
CA ASN A 45 5.91 0.84 10.90
C ASN A 45 5.73 -0.60 11.39
N ASP A 46 5.22 -0.79 12.61
CA ASP A 46 4.99 -2.13 13.17
C ASP A 46 3.88 -2.85 12.40
N ASP A 47 2.80 -2.14 12.05
CA ASP A 47 1.69 -2.67 11.27
C ASP A 47 2.15 -3.08 9.86
N VAL A 48 2.95 -2.24 9.18
CA VAL A 48 3.55 -2.56 7.87
C VAL A 48 4.49 -3.77 7.98
N LEU A 49 5.33 -3.82 9.01
CA LEU A 49 6.24 -4.94 9.23
C LEU A 49 5.47 -6.26 9.49
N SER A 50 4.35 -6.21 10.21
CA SER A 50 3.48 -7.38 10.40
C SER A 50 2.91 -7.85 9.06
N ILE A 51 2.39 -6.93 8.25
CA ILE A 51 1.86 -7.22 6.91
C ILE A 51 2.91 -7.95 6.06
N VAL A 52 4.13 -7.41 6.00
CA VAL A 52 5.21 -8.01 5.20
C VAL A 52 5.55 -9.43 5.68
N LYS A 53 5.69 -9.63 7.00
CA LYS A 53 6.00 -10.94 7.59
C LYS A 53 4.89 -11.98 7.38
N GLU A 54 3.64 -11.54 7.32
CA GLU A 54 2.50 -12.42 7.10
C GLU A 54 2.40 -12.90 5.65
N VAL A 55 2.79 -12.05 4.69
CA VAL A 55 2.70 -12.35 3.26
C VAL A 55 3.87 -13.19 2.77
N ILE A 56 5.11 -12.86 3.17
CA ILE A 56 6.34 -13.54 2.68
C ILE A 56 6.68 -14.77 3.55
N ARG A 57 5.69 -15.61 3.88
CA ARG A 57 5.90 -16.78 4.75
C ARG A 57 6.89 -17.79 4.18
#